data_AF-A0A953GTV2-F1
#
_entry.id   AF-A0A953GTV2-F1
#
_cell.length_a   1.000
_cell.length_b   1.000
_cell.length_c   1.000
_cell.angle_alpha   90.00
_cell.angle_beta   90.00
_cell.angle_gamma   90.00
#
_symmetry.space_group_name_H-M   'P 1'
#
loop_
_entity.id
_entity.type
_entity.pdbx_description
1 polymer ?
#
loop_
_entity_poly.entity_id
_entity_poly.type
_entity_poly.pdbx_seq_one_letter_code
_entity_poly.pdbx_strand_id
1 'polypeptide(L)'
;MDLPDLRRRIDLWNDLIVNRLRDRARFPVNATIYRKGAIPIAGRPDTSLLEFALEGLERYHASLGRFSFPDQQPLLSQTLPESPIVRRGTLPSLPVVDLPIRENLMRFYFEFIGALCQPGEDAQTFGEAAYMDAEILLNLFQRVNVGRFVAEVKLRAEPDLRELIDQPAVLRERLTDRVRERAVIDRARAAAERQQLNADLFERVFRWIIDETIAIEVRYLQRIAREGD
;
A
#
# COMPACT_ATOMS: atom_id res chain seq x y z
N MET A 1 20.39 1.59 -5.10
CA MET A 1 19.16 1.86 -5.86
C MET A 1 19.15 3.33 -6.20
N ASP A 2 19.00 3.66 -7.46
CA ASP A 2 18.82 5.03 -7.94
C ASP A 2 17.33 5.32 -8.21
N LEU A 3 17.01 6.58 -8.53
CA LEU A 3 15.63 6.99 -8.77
C LEU A 3 14.99 6.31 -10.01
N PRO A 4 15.69 6.09 -11.14
CA PRO A 4 15.16 5.32 -12.26
C PRO A 4 14.74 3.89 -11.91
N ASP A 5 15.56 3.14 -11.17
CA ASP A 5 15.23 1.78 -10.74
C ASP A 5 13.99 1.74 -9.85
N LEU A 6 13.92 2.68 -8.92
CA LEU A 6 12.78 2.82 -8.01
C LEU A 6 11.50 3.16 -8.78
N ARG A 7 11.57 4.06 -9.76
CA ARG A 7 10.44 4.42 -10.63
C ARG A 7 9.92 3.21 -11.42
N ARG A 8 10.82 2.39 -11.99
CA ARG A 8 10.41 1.15 -12.71
C ARG A 8 9.68 0.18 -11.80
N ARG A 9 10.18 -0.03 -10.57
CA ARG A 9 9.51 -0.89 -9.57
C ARG A 9 8.13 -0.35 -9.18
N ILE A 10 8.03 0.95 -8.98
CA ILE A 10 6.77 1.64 -8.68
C ILE A 10 5.77 1.46 -9.83
N ASP A 11 6.20 1.58 -11.09
CA ASP A 11 5.33 1.42 -12.25
C ASP A 11 4.80 -0.02 -12.37
N LEU A 12 5.62 -1.03 -12.06
CA LEU A 12 5.18 -2.42 -11.99
C LEU A 12 4.15 -2.65 -10.87
N TRP A 13 4.34 -2.05 -9.70
CA TRP A 13 3.34 -2.10 -8.62
C TRP A 13 2.04 -1.40 -8.99
N ASN A 14 2.11 -0.27 -9.68
CA ASN A 14 0.92 0.43 -10.16
C ASN A 14 0.11 -0.50 -11.08
N ASP A 15 0.76 -1.15 -12.05
CA ASP A 15 0.09 -2.08 -12.96
C ASP A 15 -0.49 -3.31 -12.22
N LEU A 16 0.23 -3.83 -11.21
CA LEU A 16 -0.28 -4.92 -10.36
C LEU A 16 -1.54 -4.51 -9.60
N ILE A 17 -1.55 -3.33 -8.96
CA ILE A 17 -2.71 -2.80 -8.24
C ILE A 17 -3.91 -2.68 -9.19
N VAL A 18 -3.71 -2.13 -10.39
CA VAL A 18 -4.78 -2.01 -11.38
C VAL A 18 -5.40 -3.37 -11.70
N ASN A 19 -4.55 -4.37 -11.98
CA ASN A 19 -5.02 -5.71 -12.32
C ASN A 19 -5.76 -6.39 -11.16
N ARG A 20 -5.28 -6.23 -9.92
CA ARG A 20 -5.95 -6.81 -8.75
C ARG A 20 -7.28 -6.14 -8.44
N LEU A 21 -7.37 -4.82 -8.59
CA LEU A 21 -8.63 -4.09 -8.46
C LEU A 21 -9.65 -4.54 -9.51
N ARG A 22 -9.22 -4.76 -10.76
CA ARG A 22 -10.08 -5.36 -11.80
C ARG A 22 -10.58 -6.73 -11.38
N ASP A 23 -9.69 -7.60 -10.90
CA ASP A 23 -10.07 -8.96 -10.50
C ASP A 23 -11.10 -8.91 -9.36
N ARG A 24 -10.92 -8.01 -8.39
CA ARG A 24 -11.84 -7.80 -7.26
C ARG A 24 -13.20 -7.23 -7.68
N ALA A 25 -13.23 -6.36 -8.70
CA ALA A 25 -14.45 -5.74 -9.21
C ALA A 25 -15.45 -6.73 -9.83
N ARG A 26 -15.02 -7.98 -10.09
CA ARG A 26 -15.88 -9.06 -10.60
C ARG A 26 -16.81 -9.67 -9.55
N PHE A 27 -16.59 -9.35 -8.28
CA PHE A 27 -17.36 -9.88 -7.15
C PHE A 27 -18.21 -8.77 -6.52
N PRO A 28 -19.33 -9.12 -5.85
CA PRO A 28 -20.07 -8.16 -5.04
C PRO A 28 -19.21 -7.58 -3.91
N VAL A 29 -19.71 -6.54 -3.24
CA VAL A 29 -19.05 -5.97 -2.05
C VAL A 29 -18.80 -7.03 -0.98
N ASN A 30 -19.70 -8.01 -0.80
CA ASN A 30 -19.53 -9.09 0.19
C ASN A 30 -19.25 -8.54 1.59
N ALA A 31 -20.07 -7.59 2.06
CA ALA A 31 -19.85 -6.87 3.31
C ALA A 31 -19.74 -7.81 4.54
N THR A 32 -20.28 -9.03 4.46
CA THR A 32 -20.11 -10.08 5.47
C THR A 32 -18.64 -10.40 5.77
N ILE A 33 -17.74 -10.37 4.79
CA ILE A 33 -16.32 -10.77 4.99
C ILE A 33 -15.55 -9.79 5.90
N TYR A 34 -16.05 -8.55 6.04
CA TYR A 34 -15.45 -7.51 6.87
C TYR A 34 -15.98 -7.51 8.31
N ARG A 35 -17.05 -8.24 8.60
CA ARG A 35 -17.70 -8.27 9.93
C ARG A 35 -17.11 -9.37 10.80
N LYS A 36 -16.64 -9.00 11.99
CA LYS A 36 -16.11 -9.94 13.00
C LYS A 36 -17.17 -10.94 13.40
N GLY A 37 -16.80 -12.22 13.43
CA GLY A 37 -17.69 -13.32 13.83
C GLY A 37 -18.85 -13.61 12.88
N ALA A 38 -18.98 -12.90 11.76
CA ALA A 38 -20.06 -13.13 10.80
C ALA A 38 -19.88 -14.43 10.01
N ILE A 39 -18.64 -14.90 9.87
CA ILE A 39 -18.29 -16.18 9.26
C ILE A 39 -17.56 -17.00 10.34
N PRO A 40 -18.04 -18.20 10.70
CA PRO A 40 -17.40 -19.02 11.72
C PRO A 40 -15.98 -19.44 11.31
N ILE A 41 -14.99 -19.05 12.11
CA ILE A 41 -13.60 -19.50 12.00
C ILE A 41 -13.28 -20.29 13.26
N ALA A 42 -12.84 -21.55 13.09
CA ALA A 42 -12.56 -22.45 14.21
C ALA A 42 -11.54 -21.83 15.19
N GLY A 43 -11.91 -21.73 16.47
CA GLY A 43 -11.06 -21.15 17.52
C GLY A 43 -10.87 -19.63 17.44
N ARG A 44 -11.59 -18.91 16.56
CA ARG A 44 -11.40 -17.46 16.33
C ARG A 44 -12.74 -16.70 16.18
N PRO A 45 -13.59 -16.66 17.22
CA PRO A 45 -14.93 -16.07 17.14
C PRO A 45 -14.95 -14.56 16.86
N ASP A 46 -13.91 -13.83 17.27
CA ASP A 46 -13.83 -12.36 17.13
C ASP A 46 -13.01 -11.90 15.90
N THR A 47 -12.83 -12.78 14.92
CA THR A 47 -12.05 -12.50 13.69
C THR A 47 -12.99 -12.42 12.48
N SER A 48 -12.82 -11.40 11.63
CA SER A 48 -13.47 -11.32 10.32
C SER A 48 -12.72 -12.17 9.29
N LEU A 49 -13.38 -12.54 8.18
CA LEU A 49 -12.71 -13.32 7.13
C LEU A 49 -11.57 -12.53 6.47
N LEU A 50 -11.71 -11.20 6.32
CA LEU A 50 -10.63 -10.34 5.85
C LEU A 50 -9.41 -10.35 6.79
N GLU A 51 -9.61 -10.19 8.10
CA GLU A 51 -8.51 -10.24 9.08
C GLU A 51 -7.81 -11.60 9.02
N PHE A 52 -8.57 -12.69 8.92
CA PHE A 52 -8.01 -14.03 8.78
C PHE A 52 -7.18 -14.19 7.50
N ALA A 53 -7.67 -13.69 6.37
CA ALA A 53 -6.96 -13.74 5.09
C ALA A 53 -5.67 -12.91 5.11
N LEU A 54 -5.72 -11.68 5.63
CA LEU A 54 -4.55 -10.81 5.80
C LEU A 54 -3.48 -11.47 6.64
N GLU A 55 -3.87 -12.00 7.80
CA GLU A 55 -2.95 -12.68 8.69
C GLU A 55 -2.31 -13.93 8.06
N GLY A 56 -3.10 -14.74 7.35
CA GLY A 56 -2.60 -15.92 6.65
C GLY A 56 -1.58 -15.55 5.57
N LEU A 57 -1.89 -14.52 4.77
CA LEU A 57 -1.03 -14.06 3.69
C LEU A 57 0.27 -13.44 4.21
N GLU A 58 0.22 -12.68 5.30
CA GLU A 58 1.45 -12.17 5.93
C GLU A 58 2.29 -13.26 6.58
N ARG A 59 1.69 -14.24 7.25
CA ARG A 59 2.44 -15.40 7.77
C ARG A 59 3.14 -16.16 6.65
N TYR A 60 2.45 -16.35 5.52
CA TYR A 60 3.06 -16.95 4.33
C TYR A 60 4.24 -16.10 3.83
N HIS A 61 4.06 -14.80 3.63
CA HIS A 61 5.14 -13.90 3.24
C HIS A 61 6.32 -13.88 4.23
N ALA A 62 6.05 -13.91 5.53
CA ALA A 62 7.06 -14.00 6.58
C ALA A 62 7.89 -15.27 6.44
N SER A 63 7.25 -16.42 6.21
CA SER A 63 7.95 -17.70 6.01
C SER A 63 8.88 -17.71 4.78
N LEU A 64 8.66 -16.82 3.82
CA LEU A 64 9.50 -16.62 2.63
C LEU A 64 10.62 -15.60 2.85
N GLY A 65 10.84 -15.15 4.08
CA GLY A 65 11.81 -14.12 4.43
C GLY A 65 11.49 -12.75 3.79
N ARG A 66 10.21 -12.44 3.53
CA ARG A 66 9.83 -11.17 2.88
C ARG A 66 10.19 -9.96 3.75
N PHE A 67 9.90 -10.05 5.04
CA PHE A 67 10.06 -8.92 5.98
C PHE A 67 11.48 -8.78 6.54
N SER A 68 12.45 -9.57 6.03
CA SER A 68 13.87 -9.30 6.30
C SER A 68 14.44 -8.20 5.39
N PHE A 69 13.67 -7.74 4.40
CA PHE A 69 14.06 -6.63 3.52
C PHE A 69 13.50 -5.31 4.06
N PRO A 70 14.30 -4.23 4.09
CA PRO A 70 13.91 -2.97 4.74
C PRO A 70 12.76 -2.25 4.01
N ASP A 71 12.56 -2.54 2.73
CA ASP A 71 11.46 -2.01 1.90
C ASP A 71 10.18 -2.81 1.97
N GLN A 72 10.15 -3.88 2.78
CA GLN A 72 8.99 -4.73 2.95
C GLN A 72 8.55 -4.69 4.41
N GLN A 73 7.43 -4.02 4.68
CA GLN A 73 6.88 -3.89 6.04
C GLN A 73 5.58 -4.69 6.16
N PRO A 74 5.30 -5.36 7.28
CA PRO A 74 3.99 -5.94 7.50
C PRO A 74 2.95 -4.83 7.71
N LEU A 75 1.76 -5.04 7.16
CA LEU A 75 0.57 -4.22 7.40
C LEU A 75 -0.02 -4.50 8.78
N LEU A 76 0.01 -5.75 9.27
CA LEU A 76 -0.46 -6.06 10.61
C LEU A 76 0.67 -5.84 11.63
N SER A 77 0.39 -5.09 12.69
CA SER A 77 1.33 -4.84 13.79
C SER A 77 1.53 -6.04 14.73
N GLN A 78 1.18 -7.25 14.29
CA GLN A 78 1.32 -8.47 15.07
C GLN A 78 2.73 -9.05 14.92
N THR A 79 3.21 -9.74 15.96
CA THR A 79 4.46 -10.50 15.85
C THR A 79 4.27 -11.59 14.80
N LEU A 80 5.04 -11.48 13.72
CA LEU A 80 5.09 -12.50 12.67
C LEU A 80 6.07 -13.62 13.08
N PRO A 81 5.83 -14.86 12.61
CA PRO A 81 6.76 -15.95 12.88
C PRO A 81 8.13 -15.65 12.27
N GLU A 82 9.19 -16.13 12.91
CA GLU A 82 10.52 -16.08 12.32
C GLU A 82 10.55 -16.88 11.02
N SER A 83 11.22 -16.32 10.01
CA SER A 83 11.38 -16.98 8.73
C SER A 83 12.40 -18.13 8.84
N PRO A 84 12.07 -19.35 8.41
CA PRO A 84 13.06 -20.42 8.26
C PRO A 84 14.02 -20.15 7.09
N ILE A 85 13.67 -19.21 6.20
CA ILE A 85 14.47 -18.81 5.05
C ILE A 85 15.22 -17.51 5.38
N VAL A 86 16.55 -17.56 5.30
CA VAL A 86 17.40 -16.37 5.39
C VAL A 86 17.66 -15.83 3.98
N ARG A 87 17.23 -14.59 3.73
CA ARG A 87 17.47 -13.89 2.46
C ARG A 87 18.45 -12.74 2.68
N ARG A 88 19.37 -12.56 1.72
CA ARG A 88 20.32 -11.44 1.71
C ARG A 88 19.86 -10.39 0.70
N GLY A 89 19.64 -9.17 1.18
CA GLY A 89 19.31 -8.01 0.35
C GLY A 89 20.48 -7.04 0.25
N THR A 90 20.46 -6.20 -0.77
CA THR A 90 21.44 -5.10 -0.98
C THR A 90 20.84 -3.73 -0.69
N LEU A 91 19.57 -3.68 -0.29
CA LEU A 91 18.93 -2.42 0.07
C LEU A 91 19.48 -1.89 1.39
N PRO A 92 19.74 -0.57 1.47
CA PRO A 92 20.17 0.02 2.72
C PRO A 92 19.06 -0.10 3.76
N SER A 93 19.45 -0.32 5.01
CA SER A 93 18.53 -0.20 6.14
C SER A 93 18.05 1.24 6.24
N LEU A 94 16.77 1.42 6.53
CA LEU A 94 16.18 2.73 6.82
C LEU A 94 15.89 2.85 8.31
N PRO A 95 15.96 4.07 8.88
CA PRO A 95 15.40 4.36 10.18
C PRO A 95 13.97 3.82 10.35
N VAL A 96 13.71 3.21 11.51
CA VAL A 96 12.40 2.65 11.84
C VAL A 96 11.52 3.78 12.37
N VAL A 97 10.75 4.37 11.45
CA VAL A 97 9.80 5.43 11.77
C VAL A 97 8.38 4.85 11.87
N ASP A 98 7.66 5.15 12.95
CA ASP A 98 6.24 4.84 13.03
C ASP A 98 5.41 5.87 12.26
N LEU A 99 4.56 5.40 11.35
CA LEU A 99 3.74 6.22 10.46
C LEU A 99 2.31 5.66 10.41
N PRO A 100 1.27 6.51 10.45
CA PRO A 100 -0.13 6.07 10.50
C PRO A 100 -0.67 5.66 9.12
N ILE A 101 0.05 4.78 8.43
CA ILE A 101 -0.25 4.37 7.05
C ILE A 101 -1.44 3.41 7.05
N ARG A 102 -1.50 2.51 8.04
CA ARG A 102 -2.51 1.45 8.11
C ARG A 102 -3.92 2.02 8.26
N GLU A 103 -4.11 2.94 9.19
CA GLU A 103 -5.43 3.50 9.52
C GLU A 103 -6.01 4.27 8.31
N ASN A 104 -5.16 5.05 7.63
CA ASN A 104 -5.52 5.79 6.43
C ASN A 104 -5.89 4.85 5.28
N LEU A 105 -5.07 3.81 5.07
CA LEU A 105 -5.29 2.79 4.04
C LEU A 105 -6.62 2.05 4.25
N MET A 106 -6.86 1.51 5.45
CA MET A 106 -8.07 0.73 5.72
C MET A 106 -9.34 1.57 5.49
N ARG A 107 -9.33 2.83 5.95
CA ARG A 107 -10.46 3.75 5.76
C ARG A 107 -10.73 4.00 4.27
N PHE A 108 -9.69 4.37 3.52
CA PHE A 108 -9.80 4.62 2.09
C PHE A 108 -10.27 3.36 1.34
N TYR A 109 -9.68 2.21 1.67
CA TYR A 109 -9.95 0.96 0.96
C TYR A 109 -11.41 0.51 1.09
N PHE A 110 -11.98 0.55 2.30
CA PHE A 110 -13.38 0.14 2.49
C PHE A 110 -14.36 1.05 1.77
N GLU A 111 -14.11 2.36 1.76
CA GLU A 111 -14.91 3.29 0.96
C GLU A 111 -14.76 3.01 -0.54
N PHE A 112 -13.53 2.76 -0.99
CA PHE A 112 -13.21 2.50 -2.38
C PHE A 112 -13.87 1.22 -2.91
N ILE A 113 -13.83 0.12 -2.15
CA ILE A 113 -14.46 -1.14 -2.54
C ILE A 113 -15.98 -1.01 -2.66
N GLY A 114 -16.61 -0.22 -1.81
CA GLY A 114 -18.04 0.09 -1.92
C GLY A 114 -18.41 0.82 -3.22
N ALA A 115 -17.49 1.60 -3.78
CA ALA A 115 -17.68 2.28 -5.07
C ALA A 115 -17.27 1.41 -6.28
N LEU A 116 -16.28 0.54 -6.12
CA LEU A 116 -15.73 -0.31 -7.17
C LEU A 116 -16.63 -1.52 -7.49
N CYS A 117 -17.17 -2.16 -6.46
CA CYS A 117 -17.88 -3.43 -6.58
C CYS A 117 -19.40 -3.24 -6.57
N GLN A 118 -20.13 -4.16 -7.19
CA GLN A 118 -21.59 -4.12 -7.14
C GLN A 118 -22.09 -4.35 -5.70
N PRO A 119 -23.11 -3.62 -5.23
CA PRO A 119 -23.73 -3.90 -3.94
C PRO A 119 -24.27 -5.33 -3.90
N GLY A 120 -24.10 -6.02 -2.77
CA GLY A 120 -24.66 -7.36 -2.55
C GLY A 120 -23.69 -8.32 -1.88
N GLU A 121 -24.14 -9.57 -1.81
CA GLU A 121 -23.44 -10.68 -1.18
C GLU A 121 -23.52 -11.90 -2.11
N ASP A 122 -22.42 -12.61 -2.24
CA ASP A 122 -22.37 -13.95 -2.82
C ASP A 122 -21.47 -14.83 -1.94
N ALA A 123 -22.10 -15.64 -1.09
CA ALA A 123 -21.41 -16.50 -0.13
C ALA A 123 -20.48 -17.53 -0.79
N GLN A 124 -20.68 -17.87 -2.06
CA GLN A 124 -19.81 -18.79 -2.79
C GLN A 124 -18.43 -18.16 -3.08
N THR A 125 -18.32 -16.84 -2.98
CA THR A 125 -17.14 -16.07 -3.39
C THR A 125 -16.42 -15.36 -2.23
N PHE A 126 -16.86 -15.60 -0.99
CA PHE A 126 -16.31 -14.93 0.19
C PHE A 126 -14.81 -15.18 0.37
N GLY A 127 -14.35 -16.40 0.08
CA GLY A 127 -12.94 -16.76 0.19
C GLY A 127 -12.07 -16.00 -0.82
N GLU A 128 -12.49 -15.98 -2.08
CA GLU A 128 -11.80 -15.26 -3.16
C GLU A 128 -11.78 -13.76 -2.92
N ALA A 129 -12.93 -13.17 -2.54
CA ALA A 129 -13.01 -11.75 -2.23
C ALA A 129 -12.09 -11.36 -1.06
N ALA A 130 -12.09 -12.14 0.02
CA ALA A 130 -11.23 -11.88 1.18
C ALA A 130 -9.73 -12.03 0.85
N TYR A 131 -9.36 -13.03 0.04
CA TYR A 131 -7.98 -13.19 -0.44
C TYR A 131 -7.53 -12.03 -1.33
N MET A 132 -8.37 -11.63 -2.30
CA MET A 132 -8.07 -10.51 -3.19
C MET A 132 -7.95 -9.20 -2.41
N ASP A 133 -8.85 -8.97 -1.45
CA ASP A 133 -8.80 -7.78 -0.59
C ASP A 133 -7.51 -7.75 0.24
N ALA A 134 -7.12 -8.88 0.83
CA ALA A 134 -5.86 -8.99 1.56
C ALA A 134 -4.66 -8.69 0.66
N GLU A 135 -4.62 -9.24 -0.56
CA GLU A 135 -3.53 -9.00 -1.51
C GLU A 135 -3.48 -7.52 -1.96
N ILE A 136 -4.62 -6.91 -2.24
CA ILE A 136 -4.70 -5.50 -2.65
C ILE A 136 -4.23 -4.59 -1.52
N LEU A 137 -4.71 -4.81 -0.28
CA LEU A 137 -4.30 -4.03 0.87
C LEU A 137 -2.79 -4.10 1.11
N LEU A 138 -2.18 -5.30 1.04
CA LEU A 138 -0.73 -5.44 1.15
C LEU A 138 0.00 -4.72 0.01
N ASN A 139 -0.48 -4.81 -1.23
CA ASN A 139 0.14 -4.12 -2.37
C ASN A 139 0.04 -2.59 -2.26
N LEU A 140 -1.12 -2.07 -1.86
CA LEU A 140 -1.32 -0.64 -1.59
C LEU A 140 -0.40 -0.18 -0.47
N PHE A 141 -0.32 -0.94 0.63
CA PHE A 141 0.56 -0.64 1.75
C PHE A 141 2.03 -0.56 1.33
N GLN A 142 2.56 -1.56 0.62
CA GLN A 142 3.93 -1.50 0.11
C GLN A 142 4.14 -0.32 -0.84
N ARG A 143 3.16 -0.08 -1.72
CA ARG A 143 3.26 0.99 -2.72
C ARG A 143 3.33 2.37 -2.09
N VAL A 144 2.55 2.68 -1.06
CA VAL A 144 2.65 3.99 -0.38
C VAL A 144 3.88 4.03 0.52
N ASN A 145 4.21 2.93 1.20
CA ASN A 145 5.33 2.86 2.13
C ASN A 145 6.70 3.00 1.43
N VAL A 146 6.77 2.71 0.12
CA VAL A 146 7.96 3.00 -0.68
C VAL A 146 8.37 4.47 -0.65
N GLY A 147 7.44 5.38 -0.27
CA GLY A 147 7.73 6.80 -0.04
C GLY A 147 8.93 7.03 0.88
N ARG A 148 9.18 6.15 1.86
CA ARG A 148 10.39 6.24 2.71
C ARG A 148 11.69 6.16 1.89
N PHE A 149 11.75 5.23 0.93
CA PHE A 149 12.90 5.07 0.05
C PHE A 149 12.98 6.19 -1.00
N VAL A 150 11.83 6.66 -1.49
CA VAL A 150 11.78 7.82 -2.40
C VAL A 150 12.36 9.05 -1.70
N ALA A 151 11.94 9.30 -0.46
CA ALA A 151 12.43 10.40 0.36
C ALA A 151 13.95 10.33 0.57
N GLU A 152 14.50 9.16 0.92
CA GLU A 152 15.96 8.97 1.06
C GLU A 152 16.73 9.26 -0.23
N VAL A 153 16.23 8.76 -1.37
CA VAL A 153 16.87 8.99 -2.66
C VAL A 153 16.83 10.47 -3.03
N LYS A 154 15.69 11.15 -2.80
CA LYS A 154 15.55 12.59 -3.03
C LYS A 154 16.44 13.41 -2.09
N LEU A 155 16.47 13.09 -0.80
CA LEU A 155 17.31 13.77 0.19
C LEU A 155 18.81 13.66 -0.14
N ARG A 156 19.25 12.51 -0.65
CA ARG A 156 20.63 12.33 -1.10
C ARG A 156 20.96 13.18 -2.32
N ALA A 157 20.01 13.33 -3.24
CA ALA A 157 20.18 14.14 -4.45
C ALA A 157 20.07 15.64 -4.17
N GLU A 158 19.21 16.03 -3.23
CA GLU A 158 18.91 17.41 -2.84
C GLU A 158 19.01 17.56 -1.30
N PRO A 159 20.23 17.72 -0.75
CA PRO A 159 20.42 17.85 0.70
C PRO A 159 19.67 19.01 1.36
N ASP A 160 19.42 20.08 0.61
CA ASP A 160 18.71 21.29 1.07
C ASP A 160 17.24 21.01 1.46
N LEU A 161 16.69 19.83 1.09
CA LEU A 161 15.38 19.39 1.60
C LEU A 161 15.33 19.35 3.13
N ARG A 162 16.48 19.21 3.81
CA ARG A 162 16.57 19.30 5.28
C ARG A 162 16.12 20.65 5.83
N GLU A 163 16.37 21.74 5.11
CA GLU A 163 16.03 23.10 5.54
C GLU A 163 14.52 23.37 5.52
N LEU A 164 13.76 22.51 4.83
CA LEU A 164 12.31 22.63 4.64
C LEU A 164 11.49 21.75 5.60
N ILE A 165 12.14 21.03 6.51
CA ILE A 165 11.51 20.05 7.40
C ILE A 165 10.41 20.66 8.29
N ASP A 166 10.63 21.89 8.76
CA ASP A 166 9.65 22.65 9.54
C ASP A 166 8.60 23.39 8.69
N GLN A 167 8.68 23.26 7.35
CA GLN A 167 7.80 23.88 6.38
C GLN A 167 7.08 22.82 5.52
N PRO A 168 6.17 22.00 6.10
CA PRO A 168 5.63 20.81 5.46
C PRO A 168 4.92 21.07 4.13
N ALA A 169 4.27 22.23 3.97
CA ALA A 169 3.63 22.60 2.71
C ALA A 169 4.65 22.89 1.59
N VAL A 170 5.74 23.58 1.93
CA VAL A 170 6.83 23.90 0.98
C VAL A 170 7.60 22.62 0.63
N LEU A 171 7.90 21.79 1.63
CA LEU A 171 8.54 20.49 1.41
C LEU A 171 7.69 19.59 0.52
N ARG A 172 6.37 19.53 0.75
CA ARG A 172 5.43 18.79 -0.12
C ARG A 172 5.51 19.27 -1.56
N GLU A 173 5.46 20.58 -1.81
CA GLU A 173 5.56 21.12 -3.17
C GLU A 173 6.90 20.76 -3.82
N ARG A 174 8.01 20.83 -3.07
CA ARG A 174 9.34 20.47 -3.57
C ARG A 174 9.49 18.99 -3.87
N LEU A 175 8.83 18.12 -3.13
CA LEU A 175 8.83 16.67 -3.38
C LEU A 175 7.90 16.27 -4.54
N THR A 176 7.02 17.17 -4.99
CA THR A 176 5.99 16.87 -5.99
C THR A 176 6.55 16.94 -7.41
N ASP A 177 6.33 15.87 -8.19
CA ASP A 177 6.64 15.83 -9.63
C ASP A 177 5.33 15.79 -10.41
N ARG A 178 4.77 16.97 -10.71
CA ARG A 178 3.44 17.13 -11.33
C ARG A 178 3.33 16.42 -12.69
N VAL A 179 4.42 16.39 -13.45
CA VAL A 179 4.46 15.72 -14.76
C VAL A 179 4.32 14.21 -14.56
N ARG A 180 5.07 13.64 -13.60
CA ARG A 180 4.99 12.21 -13.31
C ARG A 180 3.67 11.81 -12.66
N GLU A 181 3.13 12.61 -11.75
CA GLU A 181 1.81 12.35 -11.14
C GLU A 181 0.72 12.26 -12.21
N ARG A 182 0.71 13.23 -13.13
CA ARG A 182 -0.21 13.22 -14.27
C ARG A 182 -0.04 11.95 -15.11
N ALA A 183 1.19 11.61 -15.47
CA ALA A 183 1.47 10.41 -16.26
C ALA A 183 1.03 9.10 -15.57
N VAL A 184 1.20 9.00 -14.25
CA VAL A 184 0.75 7.83 -13.46
C VAL A 184 -0.78 7.73 -13.46
N ILE A 185 -1.48 8.85 -13.25
CA ILE A 185 -2.94 8.91 -13.28
C ILE A 185 -3.47 8.56 -14.67
N ASP A 186 -2.93 9.17 -15.72
CA ASP A 186 -3.37 8.95 -17.09
C ASP A 186 -3.15 7.48 -17.52
N ARG A 187 -2.04 6.86 -17.11
CA ARG A 187 -1.79 5.43 -17.33
C ARG A 187 -2.85 4.56 -16.63
N ALA A 188 -3.19 4.88 -15.38
CA ALA A 188 -4.19 4.13 -14.62
C ALA A 188 -5.59 4.27 -15.24
N ARG A 189 -5.98 5.47 -15.64
CA ARG A 189 -7.23 5.74 -16.37
C ARG A 189 -7.30 4.93 -17.66
N ALA A 190 -6.27 5.03 -18.50
CA ALA A 190 -6.22 4.29 -19.76
C ALA A 190 -6.24 2.77 -19.55
N ALA A 191 -5.63 2.27 -18.47
CA ALA A 191 -5.69 0.84 -18.14
C ALA A 191 -7.10 0.41 -17.70
N ALA A 192 -7.79 1.23 -16.90
CA ALA A 192 -9.17 0.98 -16.50
C ALA A 192 -10.12 0.97 -17.71
N GLU A 193 -10.00 1.94 -18.62
CA GLU A 193 -10.79 2.03 -19.85
C GLU A 193 -10.62 0.79 -20.73
N ARG A 194 -9.37 0.35 -20.95
CA ARG A 194 -9.09 -0.90 -21.69
C ARG A 194 -9.72 -2.13 -21.05
N GLN A 195 -9.94 -2.09 -19.74
CA GLN A 195 -10.53 -3.17 -18.95
C GLN A 195 -12.04 -2.98 -18.73
N GLN A 196 -12.66 -1.98 -19.37
CA GLN A 196 -14.08 -1.63 -19.24
C GLN A 196 -14.49 -1.30 -17.79
N LEU A 197 -13.59 -0.67 -17.04
CA LEU A 197 -13.82 -0.19 -15.67
C LEU A 197 -14.00 1.33 -15.66
N ASN A 198 -14.55 1.86 -14.56
CA ASN A 198 -14.73 3.29 -14.38
C ASN A 198 -13.37 4.00 -14.18
N ALA A 199 -12.94 4.76 -15.19
CA ALA A 199 -11.67 5.49 -15.17
C ALA A 199 -11.54 6.48 -14.01
N ASP A 200 -12.63 7.10 -13.57
CA ASP A 200 -12.62 8.10 -12.50
C ASP A 200 -12.36 7.47 -11.13
N LEU A 201 -12.79 6.22 -10.91
CA LEU A 201 -12.41 5.46 -9.73
C LEU A 201 -10.92 5.15 -9.72
N PHE A 202 -10.34 4.82 -10.88
CA PHE A 202 -8.91 4.57 -10.99
C PHE A 202 -8.08 5.85 -10.85
N GLU A 203 -8.57 6.98 -11.34
CA GLU A 203 -7.97 8.28 -11.00
C GLU A 203 -8.02 8.53 -9.49
N ARG A 204 -9.17 8.29 -8.85
CA ARG A 204 -9.34 8.48 -7.40
C ARG A 204 -8.34 7.67 -6.57
N VAL A 205 -8.19 6.37 -6.85
CA VAL A 205 -7.23 5.53 -6.11
C VAL A 205 -5.79 5.94 -6.35
N PHE A 206 -5.42 6.34 -7.58
CA PHE A 206 -4.06 6.79 -7.86
C PHE A 206 -3.74 8.17 -7.29
N ARG A 207 -4.72 9.08 -7.22
CA ARG A 207 -4.58 10.33 -6.46
C ARG A 207 -4.32 10.05 -4.99
N TRP A 208 -5.10 9.16 -4.37
CA TRP A 208 -4.89 8.76 -2.99
C TRP A 208 -3.51 8.13 -2.77
N ILE A 209 -3.08 7.20 -3.64
CA ILE A 209 -1.74 6.59 -3.57
C ILE A 209 -0.64 7.67 -3.62
N ILE A 210 -0.73 8.62 -4.56
CA ILE A 210 0.24 9.70 -4.71
C ILE A 210 0.26 10.58 -3.46
N ASP A 211 -0.91 11.02 -3.01
CA ASP A 211 -1.04 11.92 -1.87
C ASP A 211 -0.49 11.31 -0.58
N GLU A 212 -0.81 10.04 -0.31
CA GLU A 212 -0.33 9.29 0.85
C GLU A 212 1.17 9.00 0.73
N THR A 213 1.69 8.69 -0.47
CA THR A 213 3.13 8.51 -0.70
C THR A 213 3.90 9.79 -0.34
N ILE A 214 3.44 10.96 -0.79
CA ILE A 214 4.11 12.23 -0.49
C ILE A 214 3.96 12.59 1.00
N ALA A 215 2.81 12.29 1.61
CA ALA A 215 2.63 12.47 3.05
C ALA A 215 3.62 11.60 3.86
N ILE A 216 3.89 10.38 3.41
CA ILE A 216 4.92 9.49 3.98
C ILE A 216 6.30 10.09 3.77
N GLU A 217 6.63 10.59 2.58
CA GLU A 217 7.92 11.24 2.30
C GLU A 217 8.17 12.41 3.28
N VAL A 218 7.20 13.33 3.42
CA VAL A 218 7.30 14.47 4.35
C VAL A 218 7.48 14.01 5.80
N ARG A 219 6.61 13.12 6.29
CA ARG A 219 6.65 12.65 7.69
C ARG A 219 7.94 11.89 7.98
N TYR A 220 8.42 11.11 7.02
CA TYR A 220 9.66 10.36 7.14
C TYR A 220 10.85 11.32 7.28
N LEU A 221 10.99 12.31 6.39
CA LEU A 221 12.06 13.32 6.48
C LEU A 221 12.02 14.09 7.81
N GLN A 222 10.83 14.43 8.30
CA GLN A 222 10.67 15.10 9.60
C GLN A 222 11.10 14.24 10.78
N ARG A 223 10.89 12.92 10.71
CA ARG A 223 11.22 12.00 11.79
C ARG A 223 12.71 11.70 11.86
N ILE A 224 13.34 11.44 10.72
CA ILE A 224 14.78 11.17 10.69
C ILE A 224 15.63 12.37 11.09
N ALA A 225 15.14 13.61 10.90
CA ALA A 225 15.87 14.79 11.37
C ALA A 225 15.78 14.97 12.89
N ARG A 226 14.63 14.65 13.51
CA ARG A 226 14.45 14.73 14.97
C ARG A 226 15.19 13.64 15.75
N GLU A 227 15.51 12.53 15.10
CA GLU A 227 16.30 11.42 15.68
C GLU A 227 17.81 11.57 15.43
N GLY A 228 18.20 12.53 14.57
CA GLY A 228 19.60 12.82 14.24
C GLY A 228 20.24 13.96 15.04
N ASP A 229 19.46 14.63 15.89
CA ASP A 229 19.89 15.59 16.92
C ASP A 229 20.04 14.87 18.29
#